data_AF-A0A961EBN0-F1
#
_entry.id   AF-A0A961EBN0-F1
#
_cell.length_a   1.000
_cell.length_b   1.000
_cell.length_c   1.000
_cell.angle_alpha   90.00
_cell.angle_beta   90.00
_cell.angle_gamma   90.00
#
_symmetry.space_group_name_H-M   'P 1'
#
loop_
_entity.id
_entity.type
_entity.pdbx_description
1 polymer ?
#
loop_
_entity_poly.entity_id
_entity_poly.type
_entity_poly.pdbx_seq_one_letter_code
_entity_poly.pdbx_strand_id
1 'polypeptide(L)'
;HRRTPREVPIFVIQEHHARRLHYDFRLEHDGVLVSWAVPKNLPTGHDQNRLAVQTEDHPLDYADFSGDIPAGEYGGGHVEIWDSGTYELEKWRDKEIIVRLHGRRIQGRYVLIKTGERNWLAHLMHDEPRPIKADLRDPRPMLAVDEPIEGLDERDWAFEGKWDGYRVLVRSVGGEFRLSSRSGLDLTAEFPELRGIVQELGLLDVVLDGEVVAIDSSGRTNFTILASRGTTAEPYRLRLLLFDILYLNGKQLLDVPWSQRRQLLDELAPLFAKSPYTEVPALLEGSGADAVAHSREHNYEGVVAKLRTSVYQQGRRSTQWRKHKNWNDIEVVIGGWRPGNGNRADTIGSLLLGLPEATGLRYVGRVGTGFTDAQLRALADELEPLRIRMCPFIDALDRPVASTATWVLPKLVGEVRFMDWTSTGHLRHPSWRGIRRDKLPGDL
;
A
#
# COMPACT_ATOMS: atom_id res chain seq x y z
N HIS A 1 -42.36 -30.00 23.13
CA HIS A 1 -43.15 -28.80 22.80
C HIS A 1 -42.32 -27.89 21.90
N ARG A 2 -42.64 -27.76 20.61
CA ARG A 2 -42.06 -26.71 19.76
C ARG A 2 -42.79 -25.42 20.06
N ARG A 3 -42.14 -24.49 20.77
CA ARG A 3 -42.61 -23.09 20.86
C ARG A 3 -42.67 -22.53 19.43
N THR A 4 -43.74 -21.79 19.14
CA THR A 4 -43.84 -20.96 17.93
C THR A 4 -42.61 -20.04 17.83
N PRO A 5 -42.06 -19.80 16.63
CA PRO A 5 -40.96 -18.85 16.46
C PRO A 5 -41.36 -17.50 17.07
N ARG A 6 -40.49 -16.90 17.90
CA ARG A 6 -40.70 -15.51 18.33
C ARG A 6 -40.63 -14.63 17.07
N GLU A 7 -41.59 -13.71 16.90
CA GLU A 7 -41.63 -12.80 15.74
C GLU A 7 -40.42 -11.86 15.67
N VAL A 8 -39.73 -11.64 16.79
CA VAL A 8 -38.52 -10.80 16.89
C VAL A 8 -37.47 -11.56 17.72
N PRO A 9 -36.24 -11.74 17.21
CA PRO A 9 -35.22 -12.51 17.92
C PRO A 9 -34.74 -11.75 19.16
N ILE A 10 -34.41 -12.49 20.22
CA ILE A 10 -33.99 -11.92 21.50
C ILE A 10 -32.48 -11.90 21.69
N PHE A 11 -32.01 -11.04 22.58
CA PHE A 11 -30.69 -11.12 23.15
C PHE A 11 -30.77 -11.16 24.68
N VAL A 12 -29.74 -11.72 25.31
CA VAL A 12 -29.54 -11.66 26.76
C VAL A 12 -28.07 -11.41 27.06
N ILE A 13 -27.82 -10.66 28.13
CA ILE A 13 -26.52 -10.50 28.75
C ILE A 13 -26.64 -11.03 30.18
N GLN A 14 -25.94 -12.11 30.49
CA GLN A 14 -25.90 -12.67 31.84
C GLN A 14 -24.58 -12.30 32.51
N GLU A 15 -24.64 -11.70 33.69
CA GLU A 15 -23.46 -11.52 34.54
C GLU A 15 -23.12 -12.85 35.20
N HIS A 16 -21.90 -13.32 34.99
CA HIS A 16 -21.48 -14.66 35.38
C HIS A 16 -20.25 -14.61 36.29
N HIS A 17 -20.48 -14.93 37.56
CA HIS A 17 -19.47 -15.06 38.61
C HIS A 17 -18.92 -16.49 38.65
N ALA A 18 -18.20 -16.86 37.58
CA ALA A 18 -17.42 -18.09 37.52
C ALA A 18 -16.06 -17.91 38.23
N ARG A 19 -15.02 -18.64 37.79
CA ARG A 19 -13.63 -18.40 38.25
C ARG A 19 -13.17 -16.95 38.06
N ARG A 20 -13.73 -16.24 37.07
CA ARG A 20 -13.55 -14.81 36.81
C ARG A 20 -14.89 -14.24 36.38
N LEU A 21 -15.19 -13.03 36.84
CA LEU A 21 -16.35 -12.27 36.40
C LEU A 21 -16.27 -12.02 34.89
N HIS A 22 -17.34 -12.32 34.18
CA HIS A 22 -17.54 -11.99 32.78
C HIS A 22 -19.03 -11.86 32.49
N TYR A 23 -19.35 -11.42 31.28
CA TYR A 23 -20.72 -11.26 30.82
C TYR A 23 -20.95 -12.17 29.62
N ASP A 24 -21.88 -13.11 29.74
CA ASP A 24 -22.29 -13.97 28.65
C ASP A 24 -23.29 -13.21 27.78
N PHE A 25 -22.84 -12.70 26.64
CA PHE A 25 -23.68 -12.07 25.62
C PHE A 25 -24.17 -13.14 24.65
N ARG A 26 -25.48 -13.18 24.43
CA ARG A 26 -26.13 -14.23 23.64
C ARG A 26 -27.15 -13.64 22.68
N LEU A 27 -27.18 -14.15 21.46
CA LEU A 27 -28.14 -13.80 20.42
C LEU A 27 -28.93 -15.05 20.00
N GLU A 28 -30.25 -14.97 20.00
CA GLU A 28 -31.10 -15.98 19.37
C GLU A 28 -30.87 -15.97 17.86
N HIS A 29 -30.33 -17.06 17.31
CA HIS A 29 -30.14 -17.24 15.86
C HIS A 29 -30.32 -18.71 15.49
N ASP A 30 -31.06 -18.99 14.42
CA ASP A 30 -31.34 -20.35 13.92
C ASP A 30 -31.78 -21.38 15.00
N GLY A 31 -32.56 -20.91 15.98
CA GLY A 31 -33.16 -21.75 17.03
C GLY A 31 -32.26 -22.06 18.22
N VAL A 32 -31.09 -21.44 18.33
CA VAL A 32 -30.17 -21.53 19.47
C VAL A 32 -29.73 -20.14 19.95
N LEU A 33 -29.11 -20.08 21.13
CA LEU A 33 -28.43 -18.90 21.64
C LEU A 33 -26.95 -18.98 21.28
N VAL A 34 -26.55 -18.27 20.23
CA VAL A 34 -25.13 -18.12 19.87
C VAL A 34 -24.49 -17.20 20.89
N SER A 35 -23.38 -17.64 21.47
CA SER A 35 -22.93 -17.14 22.77
C SER A 35 -21.47 -16.71 22.79
N TRP A 36 -21.19 -15.63 23.53
CA TRP A 36 -19.86 -15.09 23.77
C TRP A 36 -19.66 -14.71 25.22
N ALA A 37 -18.55 -15.15 25.82
CA ALA A 37 -18.05 -14.64 27.08
C ALA A 37 -17.31 -13.31 26.85
N VAL A 38 -17.78 -12.23 27.47
CA VAL A 38 -17.25 -10.86 27.33
C VAL A 38 -16.74 -10.38 28.69
N PRO A 39 -15.43 -10.44 28.98
CA PRO A 39 -14.89 -10.17 30.33
C PRO A 39 -15.19 -8.78 30.90
N LYS A 40 -15.38 -7.78 30.02
CA LYS A 40 -15.64 -6.38 30.39
C LYS A 40 -17.01 -5.89 29.91
N ASN A 41 -17.93 -6.81 29.63
CA ASN A 41 -19.23 -6.56 29.00
C ASN A 41 -19.10 -5.89 27.61
N LEU A 42 -20.23 -5.72 26.91
CA LEU A 42 -20.29 -4.99 25.66
C LEU A 42 -19.87 -3.52 25.85
N PRO A 43 -19.26 -2.89 24.84
CA PRO A 43 -18.85 -1.48 24.94
C PRO A 43 -20.08 -0.57 25.08
N THR A 44 -19.98 0.40 25.99
CA THR A 44 -20.98 1.45 26.21
C THR A 44 -20.60 2.78 25.54
N GLY A 45 -19.42 2.84 24.92
CA GLY A 45 -18.91 4.00 24.18
C GLY A 45 -18.28 3.59 22.85
N HIS A 46 -18.31 4.50 21.88
CA HIS A 46 -17.87 4.27 20.51
C HIS A 46 -16.35 4.20 20.30
N ASP A 47 -15.57 4.48 21.34
CA ASP A 47 -14.10 4.42 21.37
C ASP A 47 -13.57 3.13 22.01
N GLN A 48 -14.48 2.25 22.46
CA GLN A 48 -14.15 1.02 23.14
C GLN A 48 -14.30 -0.19 22.22
N ASN A 49 -13.27 -1.04 22.24
CA ASN A 49 -13.33 -2.38 21.65
C ASN A 49 -13.26 -3.42 22.78
N ARG A 50 -14.13 -4.42 22.73
CA ARG A 50 -14.21 -5.46 23.78
C ARG A 50 -13.98 -6.83 23.16
N LEU A 51 -13.08 -7.60 23.76
CA LEU A 51 -12.90 -9.01 23.40
C LEU A 51 -14.15 -9.79 23.80
N ALA A 52 -14.70 -10.55 22.86
CA ALA A 52 -15.80 -11.47 23.04
C ALA A 52 -15.32 -12.87 22.61
N VAL A 53 -15.35 -13.85 23.50
CA VAL A 53 -14.87 -15.21 23.22
C VAL A 53 -16.06 -16.11 22.99
N GLN A 54 -16.21 -16.64 21.78
CA GLN A 54 -17.33 -17.51 21.41
C GLN A 54 -17.29 -18.80 22.24
N THR A 55 -18.41 -19.11 22.89
CA THR A 55 -18.64 -20.30 23.69
C THR A 55 -19.59 -21.25 22.96
N GLU A 56 -19.92 -22.39 23.56
CA GLU A 56 -20.90 -23.32 22.98
C GLU A 56 -22.27 -22.65 22.87
N ASP A 57 -23.05 -23.03 21.87
CA ASP A 57 -24.41 -22.51 21.72
C ASP A 57 -25.30 -23.09 22.81
N HIS A 58 -26.23 -22.28 23.31
CA HIS A 58 -27.12 -22.69 24.40
C HIS A 58 -28.57 -22.86 23.89
N PRO A 59 -29.39 -23.71 24.54
CA PRO A 59 -30.80 -23.80 24.20
C PRO A 59 -31.54 -22.49 24.56
N LEU A 60 -32.64 -22.19 23.86
CA LEU A 60 -33.35 -20.92 23.99
C LEU A 60 -33.95 -20.67 25.39
N ASP A 61 -34.26 -21.73 26.15
CA ASP A 61 -34.76 -21.61 27.52
C ASP A 61 -33.72 -21.05 28.50
N TYR A 62 -32.44 -21.17 28.17
CA TYR A 62 -31.34 -20.62 28.95
C TYR A 62 -31.34 -19.08 28.98
N ALA A 63 -32.04 -18.43 28.05
CA ALA A 63 -32.18 -16.97 28.06
C ALA A 63 -32.89 -16.44 29.32
N ASP A 64 -33.76 -17.26 29.92
CA ASP A 64 -34.53 -16.90 31.11
C ASP A 64 -33.85 -17.42 32.41
N PHE A 65 -32.66 -18.02 32.32
CA PHE A 65 -31.97 -18.62 33.47
C PHE A 65 -31.27 -17.57 34.35
N SER A 66 -31.44 -17.72 35.67
CA SER A 66 -30.64 -17.07 36.72
C SER A 66 -30.56 -18.02 37.92
N GLY A 67 -29.39 -18.13 38.54
CA GLY A 67 -29.16 -19.02 39.67
C GLY A 67 -27.72 -19.53 39.77
N ASP A 68 -27.50 -20.45 40.71
CA ASP A 68 -26.18 -21.06 40.95
C ASP A 68 -26.01 -22.36 40.16
N ILE A 69 -24.91 -22.45 39.43
CA ILE A 69 -24.48 -23.67 38.73
C ILE A 69 -23.41 -24.35 39.61
N PRO A 70 -23.59 -25.64 39.95
CA PRO A 70 -22.68 -26.36 40.85
C PRO A 70 -21.21 -26.28 40.42
N ALA A 71 -20.32 -26.18 41.40
CA ALA A 71 -18.88 -26.18 41.15
C ALA A 71 -18.44 -27.51 40.51
N GLY A 72 -17.76 -27.43 39.36
CA GLY A 72 -17.31 -28.60 38.59
C GLY A 72 -18.14 -28.91 37.35
N GLU A 73 -19.37 -28.37 37.28
CA GLU A 73 -20.19 -28.41 36.07
C GLU A 73 -19.74 -27.35 35.06
N TYR A 74 -20.08 -27.56 33.79
CA TYR A 74 -19.80 -26.59 32.74
C TYR A 74 -20.53 -25.26 33.03
N GLY A 75 -19.78 -24.17 33.15
CA GLY A 75 -20.33 -22.88 33.56
C GLY A 75 -20.59 -22.75 35.07
N GLY A 76 -19.93 -23.53 35.93
CA GLY A 76 -20.07 -23.41 37.38
C GLY A 76 -19.80 -21.98 37.91
N GLY A 77 -20.74 -21.45 38.68
CA GLY A 77 -20.75 -20.07 39.14
C GLY A 77 -22.17 -19.53 39.36
N HIS A 78 -22.27 -18.32 39.91
CA HIS A 78 -23.55 -17.62 40.01
C HIS A 78 -23.83 -16.86 38.70
N VAL A 79 -25.04 -17.00 38.17
CA VAL A 79 -25.47 -16.35 36.91
C VAL A 79 -26.71 -15.50 37.20
N GLU A 80 -26.68 -14.23 36.80
CA GLU A 80 -27.82 -13.32 36.88
C GLU A 80 -28.04 -12.61 35.53
N ILE A 81 -29.30 -12.41 35.12
CA ILE A 81 -29.59 -11.62 33.92
C ILE A 81 -29.28 -10.15 34.19
N TRP A 82 -28.24 -9.64 33.52
CA TRP A 82 -27.80 -8.25 33.63
C TRP A 82 -28.61 -7.32 32.72
N ASP A 83 -28.90 -7.76 31.50
CA ASP A 83 -29.82 -7.09 30.57
C ASP A 83 -30.44 -8.11 29.60
N SER A 84 -31.61 -7.78 29.07
CA SER A 84 -32.29 -8.57 28.06
C SER A 84 -33.20 -7.71 27.21
N GLY A 85 -33.46 -8.15 25.99
CA GLY A 85 -34.29 -7.41 25.05
C GLY A 85 -34.43 -8.12 23.72
N THR A 86 -34.83 -7.37 22.71
CA THR A 86 -34.89 -7.82 21.31
C THR A 86 -33.72 -7.25 20.53
N TYR A 87 -33.46 -7.83 19.37
CA TYR A 87 -32.53 -7.22 18.43
C TYR A 87 -33.06 -7.28 17.00
N GLU A 88 -32.60 -6.35 16.17
CA GLU A 88 -32.77 -6.43 14.71
C GLU A 88 -31.49 -6.99 14.11
N LEU A 89 -31.62 -8.03 13.29
CA LEU A 89 -30.50 -8.57 12.55
C LEU A 89 -30.28 -7.74 11.28
N GLU A 90 -29.13 -7.08 11.19
CA GLU A 90 -28.74 -6.42 9.94
C GLU A 90 -27.87 -7.35 9.06
N LYS A 91 -26.98 -8.13 9.69
CA LYS A 91 -26.05 -9.00 8.97
C LYS A 91 -25.58 -10.15 9.85
N TRP A 92 -25.58 -11.37 9.31
CA TRP A 92 -24.95 -12.54 9.93
C TRP A 92 -24.08 -13.26 8.90
N ARG A 93 -22.77 -13.32 9.15
CA ARG A 93 -21.78 -14.04 8.35
C ARG A 93 -20.75 -14.67 9.27
N ASP A 94 -20.02 -15.68 8.78
CA ASP A 94 -19.04 -16.44 9.55
C ASP A 94 -17.98 -15.61 10.29
N LYS A 95 -17.68 -14.40 9.79
CA LYS A 95 -16.67 -13.50 10.35
C LYS A 95 -17.23 -12.19 10.90
N GLU A 96 -18.52 -11.94 10.75
CA GLU A 96 -19.09 -10.63 11.03
C GLU A 96 -20.58 -10.74 11.33
N ILE A 97 -20.98 -10.18 12.47
CA ILE A 97 -22.38 -10.08 12.88
C ILE A 97 -22.68 -8.62 13.20
N ILE A 98 -23.75 -8.08 12.62
CA ILE A 98 -24.24 -6.73 12.86
C ILE A 98 -25.67 -6.83 13.35
N VAL A 99 -25.90 -6.31 14.55
CA VAL A 99 -27.21 -6.30 15.19
C VAL A 99 -27.49 -4.95 15.81
N ARG A 100 -28.74 -4.53 15.79
CA ARG A 100 -29.21 -3.41 16.59
C ARG A 100 -29.90 -3.94 17.83
N LEU A 101 -29.31 -3.69 18.99
CA LEU A 101 -29.80 -4.17 20.28
C LEU A 101 -30.81 -3.18 20.85
N HIS A 102 -31.92 -3.71 21.37
CA HIS A 102 -33.00 -2.97 22.02
C HIS A 102 -33.20 -3.49 23.44
N GLY A 103 -32.23 -3.20 24.33
CA GLY A 103 -32.25 -3.58 25.75
C GLY A 103 -32.69 -2.47 26.69
N ARG A 104 -32.69 -2.78 27.99
CA ARG A 104 -32.94 -1.78 29.03
C ARG A 104 -31.67 -1.01 29.39
N ARG A 105 -30.51 -1.66 29.32
CA ARG A 105 -29.20 -1.07 29.68
C ARG A 105 -28.30 -0.87 28.46
N ILE A 106 -28.32 -1.83 27.53
CA ILE A 106 -27.57 -1.81 26.29
C ILE A 106 -28.53 -1.56 25.13
N GLN A 107 -28.23 -0.50 24.37
CA GLN A 107 -28.98 -0.11 23.18
C GLN A 107 -28.00 0.36 22.12
N GLY A 108 -28.39 0.19 20.85
CA GLY A 108 -27.64 0.71 19.71
C GLY A 108 -27.13 -0.37 18.78
N ARG A 109 -26.40 0.06 17.76
CA ARG A 109 -25.91 -0.81 16.69
C ARG A 109 -24.54 -1.40 17.07
N TYR A 110 -24.46 -2.71 17.18
CA TYR A 110 -23.24 -3.42 17.53
C TYR A 110 -22.72 -4.24 16.35
N VAL A 111 -21.41 -4.29 16.23
CA VAL A 111 -20.72 -5.24 15.35
C VAL A 111 -19.86 -6.17 16.18
N LEU A 112 -19.89 -7.46 15.84
CA LEU A 112 -18.95 -8.47 16.28
C LEU A 112 -18.12 -8.89 15.08
N ILE A 113 -16.79 -8.74 15.16
CA ILE A 113 -15.84 -9.11 14.11
C ILE A 113 -14.98 -10.27 14.59
N LYS A 114 -14.92 -11.36 13.83
CA LYS A 114 -14.14 -12.55 14.19
C LYS A 114 -12.65 -12.31 13.92
N THR A 115 -11.83 -12.35 14.97
CA THR A 115 -10.37 -12.08 14.92
C THR A 115 -9.51 -13.32 15.14
N GLY A 116 -10.12 -14.46 15.51
CA GLY A 116 -9.46 -15.76 15.61
C GLY A 116 -10.47 -16.91 15.52
N GLU A 117 -10.07 -18.13 15.89
CA GLU A 117 -10.99 -19.28 15.81
C GLU A 117 -12.25 -19.11 16.67
N ARG A 118 -12.07 -18.63 17.91
CA ARG A 118 -13.15 -18.32 18.87
C ARG A 118 -13.16 -16.86 19.32
N ASN A 119 -12.16 -16.07 18.94
CA ASN A 119 -12.05 -14.68 19.39
C ASN A 119 -12.80 -13.74 18.45
N TRP A 120 -13.57 -12.84 19.05
CA TRP A 120 -14.32 -11.78 18.39
C TRP A 120 -14.05 -10.44 19.05
N LEU A 121 -14.21 -9.36 18.30
CA LEU A 121 -14.17 -7.98 18.78
C LEU A 121 -15.57 -7.40 18.69
N ALA A 122 -16.14 -7.01 19.84
CA ALA A 122 -17.41 -6.30 19.92
C ALA A 122 -17.16 -4.77 19.95
N HIS A 123 -17.91 -4.04 19.11
CA HIS A 123 -17.83 -2.59 18.99
C HIS A 123 -19.22 -1.97 18.88
N LEU A 124 -19.46 -0.87 19.61
CA LEU A 124 -20.67 -0.06 19.49
C LEU A 124 -20.50 0.96 18.35
N MET A 125 -21.22 0.75 17.26
CA MET A 125 -21.21 1.61 16.08
C MET A 125 -21.96 2.92 16.35
N HIS A 126 -21.65 3.97 15.57
CA HIS A 126 -22.49 5.16 15.51
C HIS A 126 -23.71 4.91 14.63
N ASP A 127 -24.85 5.49 15.01
CA ASP A 127 -26.11 5.39 14.27
C ASP A 127 -26.15 6.24 13.00
N GLU A 128 -25.24 7.21 12.86
CA GLU A 128 -25.07 8.03 11.65
C GLU A 128 -23.71 7.74 10.99
N PRO A 129 -23.62 7.81 9.64
CA PRO A 129 -22.32 7.82 8.96
C PRO A 129 -21.49 8.96 9.53
N ARG A 130 -20.34 8.65 10.15
CA ARG A 130 -19.52 9.66 10.82
C ARG A 130 -19.08 10.68 9.76
N PRO A 131 -19.39 11.98 9.92
CA PRO A 131 -19.05 12.98 8.91
C PRO A 131 -17.53 13.03 8.75
N ILE A 132 -17.05 12.71 7.55
CA ILE A 132 -15.66 12.96 7.18
C ILE A 132 -15.47 14.47 7.17
N LYS A 133 -14.52 14.95 7.97
CA LYS A 133 -14.09 16.35 7.91
C LYS A 133 -13.69 16.71 6.48
N ALA A 134 -13.91 17.96 6.10
CA ALA A 134 -13.72 18.42 4.71
C ALA A 134 -12.31 18.09 4.15
N ASP A 135 -11.30 18.06 5.01
CA ASP A 135 -9.89 17.80 4.68
C ASP A 135 -9.56 16.35 4.27
N LEU A 136 -10.45 15.39 4.55
CA LEU A 136 -10.31 13.98 4.18
C LEU A 136 -11.33 13.54 3.11
N ARG A 137 -12.14 14.47 2.57
CA ARG A 137 -13.00 14.20 1.41
C ARG A 137 -12.18 14.02 0.14
N ASP A 138 -11.18 14.90 -0.03
CA ASP A 138 -10.22 14.86 -1.12
C ASP A 138 -8.79 14.93 -0.55
N PRO A 139 -8.32 13.86 0.12
CA PRO A 139 -7.02 13.86 0.76
C PRO A 139 -5.90 13.98 -0.27
N ARG A 140 -4.74 14.51 0.13
CA ARG A 140 -3.55 14.64 -0.74
C ARG A 140 -2.35 13.91 -0.16
N PRO A 141 -1.60 13.14 -0.97
CA PRO A 141 -0.46 12.39 -0.44
C PRO A 141 0.63 13.29 0.14
N MET A 142 1.25 12.86 1.23
CA MET A 142 2.51 13.41 1.73
C MET A 142 3.66 12.96 0.82
N LEU A 143 4.66 13.83 0.63
CA LEU A 143 5.75 13.61 -0.33
C LEU A 143 7.11 13.58 0.36
N ALA A 144 7.98 12.69 -0.12
CA ALA A 144 9.36 12.57 0.36
C ALA A 144 10.33 13.56 -0.33
N VAL A 145 11.31 14.06 0.41
CA VAL A 145 12.50 14.72 -0.14
C VAL A 145 13.51 13.70 -0.66
N ASP A 146 14.36 14.12 -1.58
CA ASP A 146 15.47 13.32 -2.11
C ASP A 146 16.73 13.66 -1.31
N GLU A 147 16.98 12.90 -0.24
CA GLU A 147 18.07 13.12 0.71
C GLU A 147 18.67 11.77 1.13
N PRO A 148 19.99 11.71 1.43
CA PRO A 148 20.64 10.48 1.90
C PRO A 148 19.99 9.91 3.15
N ILE A 149 19.97 8.59 3.25
CA ILE A 149 19.35 7.85 4.37
C ILE A 149 20.33 6.91 5.06
N GLU A 150 21.51 6.66 4.49
CA GLU A 150 22.47 5.66 4.94
C GLU A 150 22.97 5.91 6.36
N GLY A 151 23.00 7.18 6.80
CA GLY A 151 23.36 7.58 8.15
C GLY A 151 22.19 7.64 9.15
N LEU A 152 20.99 7.19 8.77
CA LEU A 152 19.82 7.21 9.65
C LEU A 152 19.75 5.94 10.49
N ASP A 153 19.38 6.10 11.76
CA ASP A 153 19.25 5.02 12.74
C ASP A 153 17.81 4.50 12.84
N GLU A 154 17.68 3.20 13.10
CA GLU A 154 16.38 2.49 13.15
C GLU A 154 15.50 2.89 14.34
N ARG A 155 16.06 3.49 15.39
CA ARG A 155 15.30 3.94 16.58
C ARG A 155 14.43 5.14 16.26
N ASP A 156 14.93 6.05 15.43
CA ASP A 156 14.22 7.29 15.06
C ASP A 156 13.50 7.15 13.72
N TRP A 157 14.05 6.34 12.81
CA TRP A 157 13.54 6.18 11.46
C TRP A 157 13.04 4.76 11.21
N ALA A 158 12.02 4.65 10.37
CA ALA A 158 11.59 3.39 9.81
C ALA A 158 11.85 3.39 8.30
N PHE A 159 12.14 2.23 7.75
CA PHE A 159 12.53 2.06 6.36
C PHE A 159 11.51 1.17 5.65
N GLU A 160 11.03 1.61 4.51
CA GLU A 160 10.12 0.86 3.64
C GLU A 160 10.75 0.71 2.25
N GLY A 161 10.37 -0.34 1.53
CA GLY A 161 10.70 -0.45 0.12
C GLY A 161 10.15 0.75 -0.66
N LYS A 162 10.93 1.28 -1.60
CA LYS A 162 10.39 2.20 -2.60
C LYS A 162 9.91 1.38 -3.78
N TRP A 163 8.60 1.37 -3.97
CA TRP A 163 7.95 0.69 -5.08
C TRP A 163 7.64 1.66 -6.21
N ASP A 164 7.61 1.11 -7.42
CA ASP A 164 7.35 1.89 -8.62
C ASP A 164 5.97 1.57 -9.20
N GLY A 165 5.08 2.57 -9.14
CA GLY A 165 3.68 2.37 -9.47
C GLY A 165 2.89 3.67 -9.50
N TYR A 166 1.58 3.53 -9.25
CA TYR A 166 0.69 4.67 -9.05
C TYR A 166 0.39 4.85 -7.57
N ARG A 167 0.75 6.02 -7.04
CA ARG A 167 0.34 6.45 -5.72
C ARG A 167 -1.18 6.60 -5.66
N VAL A 168 -1.81 5.91 -4.72
CA VAL A 168 -3.26 5.94 -4.51
C VAL A 168 -3.62 6.23 -3.05
N LEU A 169 -4.67 7.01 -2.88
CA LEU A 169 -5.39 7.12 -1.62
C LEU A 169 -6.67 6.29 -1.73
N VAL A 170 -6.84 5.36 -0.80
CA VAL A 170 -8.01 4.50 -0.74
C VAL A 170 -8.96 5.03 0.32
N ARG A 171 -10.14 5.48 -0.10
CA ARG A 171 -11.22 5.90 0.80
C ARG A 171 -12.33 4.86 0.73
N SER A 172 -12.63 4.25 1.87
CA SER A 172 -13.79 3.38 2.07
C SER A 172 -14.52 3.91 3.30
N VAL A 173 -15.48 4.81 3.12
CA VAL A 173 -16.18 5.44 4.24
C VAL A 173 -17.66 5.61 3.94
N GLY A 174 -18.53 5.25 4.87
CA GLY A 174 -19.98 5.40 4.72
C GLY A 174 -20.55 4.58 3.56
N GLY A 175 -19.90 3.46 3.22
CA GLY A 175 -20.25 2.63 2.07
C GLY A 175 -19.76 3.15 0.71
N GLU A 176 -19.10 4.32 0.66
CA GLU A 176 -18.48 4.84 -0.55
C GLU A 176 -17.02 4.36 -0.66
N PHE A 177 -16.70 3.75 -1.79
CA PHE A 177 -15.34 3.37 -2.16
C PHE A 177 -14.81 4.30 -3.25
N ARG A 178 -13.62 4.85 -3.04
CA ARG A 178 -12.94 5.71 -4.01
C ARG A 178 -11.43 5.50 -3.96
N LEU A 179 -10.81 5.41 -5.14
CA LEU A 179 -9.36 5.48 -5.32
C LEU A 179 -9.01 6.84 -5.92
N SER A 180 -8.11 7.57 -5.30
CA SER A 180 -7.65 8.87 -5.81
C SER A 180 -6.16 8.84 -6.09
N SER A 181 -5.76 9.32 -7.27
CA SER A 181 -4.35 9.44 -7.65
C SER A 181 -3.64 10.51 -6.82
N ARG A 182 -2.31 10.58 -6.95
CA ARG A 182 -1.51 11.68 -6.40
C ARG A 182 -2.02 13.09 -6.75
N SER A 183 -2.58 13.28 -7.94
CA SER A 183 -3.10 14.58 -8.38
C SER A 183 -4.58 14.80 -8.02
N GLY A 184 -5.22 13.82 -7.37
CA GLY A 184 -6.64 13.85 -7.00
C GLY A 184 -7.59 13.35 -8.10
N LEU A 185 -7.07 12.70 -9.15
CA LEU A 185 -7.92 12.07 -10.17
C LEU A 185 -8.57 10.82 -9.61
N ASP A 186 -9.82 10.57 -9.96
CA ASP A 186 -10.52 9.35 -9.58
C ASP A 186 -10.04 8.17 -10.43
N LEU A 187 -9.43 7.18 -9.77
CA LEU A 187 -8.90 5.96 -10.39
C LEU A 187 -9.80 4.74 -10.15
N THR A 188 -10.99 4.93 -9.57
CA THR A 188 -11.86 3.82 -9.14
C THR A 188 -12.31 2.96 -10.31
N ALA A 189 -12.66 3.59 -11.44
CA ALA A 189 -13.03 2.88 -12.66
C ALA A 189 -11.83 2.27 -13.39
N GLU A 190 -10.64 2.82 -13.15
CA GLU A 190 -9.41 2.25 -13.70
C GLU A 190 -9.11 0.94 -12.98
N PHE A 191 -9.16 0.85 -11.65
CA PHE A 191 -8.80 -0.37 -10.92
C PHE A 191 -10.00 -1.09 -10.27
N PRO A 192 -10.93 -1.69 -11.05
CA PRO A 192 -12.09 -2.37 -10.50
C PRO A 192 -11.73 -3.57 -9.62
N GLU A 193 -10.60 -4.22 -9.86
CA GLU A 193 -10.10 -5.38 -9.12
C GLU A 193 -9.83 -5.04 -7.65
N LEU A 194 -9.40 -3.80 -7.38
CA LEU A 194 -9.09 -3.32 -6.03
C LEU A 194 -10.33 -3.05 -5.19
N ARG A 195 -11.54 -3.04 -5.78
CA ARG A 195 -12.80 -2.89 -5.02
C ARG A 195 -13.02 -4.02 -4.02
N GLY A 196 -12.36 -5.17 -4.20
CA GLY A 196 -12.37 -6.28 -3.25
C GLY A 196 -11.96 -5.89 -1.82
N ILE A 197 -11.12 -4.85 -1.67
CA ILE A 197 -10.69 -4.34 -0.37
C ILE A 197 -11.86 -3.91 0.53
N VAL A 198 -12.98 -3.46 -0.04
CA VAL A 198 -14.18 -3.08 0.72
C VAL A 198 -14.74 -4.28 1.49
N GLN A 199 -14.69 -5.47 0.89
CA GLN A 199 -15.15 -6.69 1.55
C GLN A 199 -14.18 -7.14 2.65
N GLU A 200 -12.88 -6.93 2.44
CA GLU A 200 -11.81 -7.23 3.40
C GLU A 200 -11.88 -6.30 4.63
N LEU A 201 -12.16 -5.01 4.40
CA LEU A 201 -12.34 -4.00 5.44
C LEU A 201 -13.67 -4.14 6.20
N GLY A 202 -14.68 -4.77 5.60
CA GLY A 202 -16.00 -4.94 6.22
C GLY A 202 -16.67 -3.59 6.47
N LEU A 203 -16.93 -3.27 7.74
CA LEU A 203 -17.52 -2.00 8.18
C LEU A 203 -16.51 -0.94 8.59
N LEU A 204 -15.20 -1.21 8.44
CA LEU A 204 -14.20 -0.21 8.79
C LEU A 204 -14.28 0.97 7.82
N ASP A 205 -14.54 2.15 8.38
CA ASP A 205 -14.42 3.38 7.63
C ASP A 205 -12.94 3.82 7.67
N VAL A 206 -12.26 3.79 6.53
CA VAL A 206 -10.83 4.06 6.44
C VAL A 206 -10.47 5.03 5.33
N VAL A 207 -9.38 5.76 5.55
CA VAL A 207 -8.60 6.41 4.49
C VAL A 207 -7.18 5.88 4.60
N LEU A 208 -6.72 5.18 3.57
CA LEU A 208 -5.41 4.52 3.51
C LEU A 208 -4.56 5.18 2.42
N ASP A 209 -3.24 5.14 2.61
CA ASP A 209 -2.27 5.61 1.62
C ASP A 209 -1.43 4.41 1.15
N GLY A 210 -1.35 4.23 -0.17
CA GLY A 210 -0.77 3.06 -0.79
C GLY A 210 -0.21 3.30 -2.19
N GLU A 211 0.43 2.27 -2.74
CA GLU A 211 0.94 2.24 -4.11
C GLU A 211 0.31 1.07 -4.85
N VAL A 212 -0.28 1.32 -6.02
CA VAL A 212 -0.68 0.26 -6.95
C VAL A 212 0.51 -0.07 -7.82
N VAL A 213 0.91 -1.35 -7.85
CA VAL A 213 2.08 -1.84 -8.57
C VAL A 213 1.70 -3.01 -9.46
N ALA A 214 2.40 -3.16 -10.59
CA ALA A 214 2.42 -4.39 -11.36
C ALA A 214 3.72 -5.12 -11.05
N ILE A 215 3.62 -6.36 -10.58
CA ILE A 215 4.77 -7.22 -10.28
C ILE A 215 4.95 -8.19 -11.45
N ASP A 216 6.12 -8.15 -12.08
CA ASP A 216 6.46 -9.03 -13.21
C ASP A 216 6.79 -10.47 -12.75
N SER A 217 7.13 -11.33 -13.70
CA SER A 217 7.49 -12.73 -13.46
C SER A 217 8.79 -12.90 -12.65
N SER A 218 9.64 -11.88 -12.60
CA SER A 218 10.86 -11.86 -11.77
C SER A 218 10.60 -11.38 -10.34
N GLY A 219 9.36 -10.99 -10.03
CA GLY A 219 8.99 -10.48 -8.71
C GLY A 219 9.25 -8.98 -8.52
N ARG A 220 9.58 -8.25 -9.59
CA ARG A 220 9.92 -6.81 -9.53
C ARG A 220 8.72 -5.94 -9.89
N THR A 221 8.64 -4.77 -9.26
CA THR A 221 7.63 -3.76 -9.63
C THR A 221 8.00 -3.12 -10.96
N ASN A 222 7.09 -3.15 -11.92
CA ASN A 222 7.32 -2.67 -13.28
C ASN A 222 6.25 -1.66 -13.70
N PHE A 223 6.64 -0.38 -13.69
CA PHE A 223 5.76 0.73 -14.08
C PHE A 223 5.29 0.65 -15.54
N THR A 224 6.14 0.18 -16.46
CA THR A 224 5.78 0.11 -17.88
C THR A 224 4.65 -0.87 -18.11
N ILE A 225 4.71 -2.03 -17.45
CA ILE A 225 3.62 -3.01 -17.48
C ILE A 225 2.36 -2.42 -16.87
N LEU A 226 2.46 -1.75 -15.71
CA LEU A 226 1.31 -1.11 -15.05
C LEU A 226 0.63 -0.07 -15.97
N ALA A 227 1.42 0.79 -16.61
CA ALA A 227 0.92 1.84 -17.50
C ALA A 227 0.30 1.29 -18.79
N SER A 228 0.69 0.08 -19.21
CA SER A 228 0.21 -0.59 -20.43
C SER A 228 -0.74 -1.76 -20.14
N ARG A 229 -1.24 -1.90 -18.91
CA ARG A 229 -1.99 -3.08 -18.43
C ARG A 229 -3.25 -3.45 -19.23
N GLY A 230 -3.83 -2.50 -19.96
CA GLY A 230 -4.98 -2.74 -20.85
C GLY A 230 -4.62 -3.31 -22.23
N THR A 231 -3.33 -3.30 -22.60
CA THR A 231 -2.85 -3.69 -23.94
C THR A 231 -1.65 -4.62 -23.91
N THR A 232 -0.97 -4.76 -22.77
CA THR A 232 0.21 -5.61 -22.63
C THR A 232 -0.15 -7.09 -22.67
N ALA A 233 0.68 -7.89 -23.35
CA ALA A 233 0.61 -9.34 -23.33
C ALA A 233 1.53 -9.96 -22.26
N GLU A 234 2.38 -9.15 -21.62
CA GLU A 234 3.30 -9.62 -20.58
C GLU A 234 2.49 -10.00 -19.32
N PRO A 235 2.73 -11.18 -18.71
CA PRO A 235 2.02 -11.58 -17.49
C PRO A 235 2.52 -10.77 -16.29
N TYR A 236 1.59 -10.37 -15.42
CA TYR A 236 1.90 -9.63 -14.19
C TYR A 236 0.89 -9.92 -13.08
N ARG A 237 1.29 -9.60 -11.85
CA ARG A 237 0.40 -9.58 -10.68
C ARG A 237 0.19 -8.13 -10.24
N LEU A 238 -1.06 -7.67 -10.27
CA LEU A 238 -1.42 -6.37 -9.73
C LEU A 238 -1.47 -6.45 -8.19
N ARG A 239 -0.87 -5.49 -7.48
CA ARG A 239 -0.98 -5.39 -6.02
C ARG A 239 -1.21 -3.94 -5.57
N LEU A 240 -1.88 -3.77 -4.45
CA LEU A 240 -2.02 -2.54 -3.69
C LEU A 240 -1.20 -2.68 -2.40
N LEU A 241 -0.09 -1.95 -2.33
CA LEU A 241 0.83 -1.95 -1.21
C LEU A 241 0.52 -0.77 -0.29
N LEU A 242 -0.07 -1.03 0.87
CA LEU A 242 -0.48 -0.03 1.86
C LEU A 242 0.66 0.27 2.83
N PHE A 243 0.91 1.54 3.12
CA PHE A 243 2.00 1.94 4.03
C PHE A 243 1.65 3.10 4.97
N ASP A 244 0.42 3.63 4.94
CA ASP A 244 -0.07 4.58 5.95
C ASP A 244 -1.61 4.50 6.10
N ILE A 245 -2.11 4.98 7.23
CA ILE A 245 -3.54 5.10 7.56
C ILE A 245 -3.82 6.50 8.09
N LEU A 246 -4.73 7.21 7.42
CA LEU A 246 -5.02 8.63 7.66
C LEU A 246 -6.31 8.83 8.47
N TYR A 247 -7.16 7.82 8.47
CA TYR A 247 -8.45 7.82 9.16
C TYR A 247 -8.89 6.39 9.44
N LEU A 248 -9.48 6.18 10.62
CA LEU A 248 -10.08 4.92 11.03
C LEU A 248 -11.30 5.20 11.91
N ASN A 249 -12.48 4.76 11.47
CA ASN A 249 -13.74 4.80 12.23
C ASN A 249 -13.95 6.13 12.95
N GLY A 250 -14.13 7.22 12.23
CA GLY A 250 -14.38 8.56 12.81
C GLY A 250 -13.16 9.28 13.36
N LYS A 251 -12.05 8.58 13.58
CA LYS A 251 -10.83 9.19 14.11
C LYS A 251 -9.90 9.59 12.97
N GLN A 252 -9.62 10.88 12.90
CA GLN A 252 -8.58 11.44 12.04
C GLN A 252 -7.20 11.17 12.64
N LEU A 253 -6.26 10.72 11.80
CA LEU A 253 -4.92 10.31 12.24
C LEU A 253 -3.82 11.24 11.71
N LEU A 254 -4.14 12.34 11.01
CA LEU A 254 -3.13 13.20 10.40
C LEU A 254 -2.11 13.74 11.40
N ASP A 255 -2.56 14.14 12.59
CA ASP A 255 -1.69 14.68 13.67
C ASP A 255 -1.13 13.59 14.59
N VAL A 256 -1.42 12.32 14.33
CA VAL A 256 -0.91 11.18 15.10
C VAL A 256 0.48 10.81 14.60
N PRO A 257 1.48 10.53 15.47
CA PRO A 257 2.82 10.11 15.04
C PRO A 257 2.80 8.88 14.13
N TRP A 258 3.69 8.84 13.13
CA TRP A 258 3.75 7.78 12.11
C TRP A 258 3.86 6.39 12.73
N SER A 259 4.63 6.21 13.82
CA SER A 259 4.76 4.91 14.48
C SER A 259 3.42 4.35 14.97
N GLN A 260 2.54 5.19 15.49
CA GLN A 260 1.21 4.78 15.94
C GLN A 260 0.27 4.52 14.76
N ARG A 261 0.35 5.31 13.69
CA ARG A 261 -0.41 5.04 12.46
C ARG A 261 0.01 3.72 11.83
N ARG A 262 1.32 3.47 11.78
CA ARG A 262 1.88 2.23 11.26
C ARG A 262 1.44 1.03 12.09
N GLN A 263 1.48 1.11 13.42
CA GLN A 263 0.97 0.05 14.29
C GLN A 263 -0.51 -0.26 14.00
N LEU A 264 -1.36 0.75 13.87
CA LEU A 264 -2.77 0.56 13.50
C LEU A 264 -2.92 -0.11 12.13
N LEU A 265 -2.10 0.26 11.15
CA LEU A 265 -2.11 -0.37 9.83
C LEU A 265 -1.67 -1.84 9.90
N ASP A 266 -0.64 -2.15 10.69
CA ASP A 266 -0.16 -3.52 10.90
C ASP A 266 -1.21 -4.38 11.62
N GLU A 267 -2.01 -3.81 12.53
CA GLU A 267 -3.17 -4.48 13.14
C GLU A 267 -4.27 -4.82 12.12
N LEU A 268 -4.36 -4.08 11.01
CA LEU A 268 -5.28 -4.38 9.89
C LEU A 268 -4.70 -5.39 8.89
N ALA A 269 -3.38 -5.60 8.85
CA ALA A 269 -2.73 -6.47 7.88
C ALA A 269 -3.32 -7.90 7.82
N PRO A 270 -3.74 -8.55 8.93
CA PRO A 270 -4.38 -9.87 8.88
C PRO A 270 -5.68 -9.92 8.06
N LEU A 271 -6.39 -8.80 7.90
CA LEU A 271 -7.59 -8.72 7.05
C LEU A 271 -7.25 -8.99 5.57
N PHE A 272 -6.03 -8.62 5.16
CA PHE A 272 -5.53 -8.74 3.79
C PHE A 272 -4.73 -10.01 3.56
N ALA A 273 -4.58 -10.90 4.55
CA ALA A 273 -3.72 -12.08 4.46
C ALA A 273 -4.10 -13.06 3.33
N LYS A 274 -5.38 -13.08 2.93
CA LYS A 274 -5.89 -13.88 1.80
C LYS A 274 -6.23 -13.02 0.58
N SER A 275 -5.91 -11.73 0.63
CA SER A 275 -6.20 -10.83 -0.48
C SER A 275 -5.31 -11.16 -1.67
N PRO A 276 -5.87 -11.31 -2.88
CA PRO A 276 -5.06 -11.44 -4.09
C PRO A 276 -4.38 -10.12 -4.48
N TYR A 277 -4.89 -8.97 -4.00
CA TYR A 277 -4.45 -7.65 -4.44
C TYR A 277 -3.84 -6.82 -3.31
N THR A 278 -4.41 -6.80 -2.12
CA THR A 278 -4.01 -5.91 -1.03
C THR A 278 -2.87 -6.52 -0.20
N GLU A 279 -1.92 -5.70 0.24
CA GLU A 279 -0.85 -6.08 1.16
C GLU A 279 -0.43 -4.89 2.01
N VAL A 280 0.01 -5.13 3.26
CA VAL A 280 0.77 -4.18 4.07
C VAL A 280 2.22 -4.70 4.13
N PRO A 281 3.15 -4.16 3.32
CA PRO A 281 4.52 -4.66 3.31
C PRO A 281 5.23 -4.44 4.64
N ALA A 282 6.04 -5.41 5.06
CA ALA A 282 6.90 -5.30 6.23
C ALA A 282 7.91 -4.14 6.10
N LEU A 283 8.37 -3.64 7.25
CA LEU A 283 9.47 -2.69 7.32
C LEU A 283 10.79 -3.40 7.03
N LEU A 284 11.75 -2.66 6.46
CA LEU A 284 13.13 -3.12 6.32
C LEU A 284 13.83 -2.99 7.68
N GLU A 285 14.52 -4.06 8.09
CA GLU A 285 15.24 -4.13 9.36
C GLU A 285 16.60 -3.42 9.29
N GLY A 286 17.09 -2.97 10.45
CA GLY A 286 18.41 -2.36 10.59
C GLY A 286 18.45 -0.88 10.23
N SER A 287 19.68 -0.37 10.14
CA SER A 287 19.97 1.04 9.84
C SER A 287 19.58 1.41 8.40
N GLY A 288 19.64 2.69 8.09
CA GLY A 288 19.38 3.15 6.71
C GLY A 288 20.37 2.57 5.69
N ALA A 289 21.62 2.27 6.10
CA ALA A 289 22.57 1.58 5.24
C ALA A 289 22.16 0.12 4.97
N ASP A 290 21.68 -0.59 6.00
CA ASP A 290 21.19 -1.97 5.88
C ASP A 290 19.94 -2.02 4.98
N ALA A 291 19.01 -1.07 5.14
CA ALA A 291 17.84 -0.95 4.30
C ALA A 291 18.19 -0.70 2.82
N VAL A 292 19.20 0.15 2.54
CA VAL A 292 19.69 0.37 1.18
C VAL A 292 20.34 -0.89 0.61
N ALA A 293 21.14 -1.61 1.40
CA ALA A 293 21.75 -2.86 0.98
C ALA A 293 20.68 -3.92 0.64
N HIS A 294 19.69 -4.10 1.53
CA HIS A 294 18.56 -5.00 1.31
C HIS A 294 17.78 -4.64 0.04
N SER A 295 17.49 -3.34 -0.13
CA SER A 295 16.79 -2.81 -1.31
C SER A 295 17.52 -3.14 -2.62
N ARG A 296 18.86 -3.08 -2.64
CA ARG A 296 19.67 -3.46 -3.81
C ARG A 296 19.66 -4.96 -4.06
N GLU A 297 19.83 -5.76 -3.02
CA GLU A 297 19.81 -7.23 -3.11
C GLU A 297 18.47 -7.74 -3.67
N HIS A 298 17.36 -7.11 -3.25
CA HIS A 298 16.01 -7.48 -3.68
C HIS A 298 15.53 -6.68 -4.92
N ASN A 299 16.41 -5.88 -5.53
CA ASN A 299 16.14 -5.07 -6.73
C ASN A 299 14.91 -4.17 -6.62
N TYR A 300 14.71 -3.54 -5.45
CA TYR A 300 13.71 -2.50 -5.30
C TYR A 300 14.16 -1.21 -5.99
N GLU A 301 13.22 -0.32 -6.31
CA GLU A 301 13.56 1.01 -6.87
C GLU A 301 14.39 1.84 -5.86
N GLY A 302 14.30 1.52 -4.59
CA GLY A 302 15.02 2.18 -3.51
C GLY A 302 14.36 1.97 -2.15
N VAL A 303 14.46 2.98 -1.29
CA VAL A 303 13.94 2.96 0.08
C VAL A 303 13.24 4.28 0.37
N VAL A 304 12.17 4.25 1.15
CA VAL A 304 11.57 5.44 1.77
C VAL A 304 11.80 5.34 3.28
N ALA A 305 12.56 6.29 3.82
CA ALA A 305 12.76 6.46 5.25
C ALA A 305 11.71 7.44 5.81
N LYS A 306 11.02 7.05 6.89
CA LYS A 306 10.01 7.87 7.56
C LYS A 306 10.39 8.07 9.02
N LEU A 307 10.43 9.31 9.48
CA LEU A 307 10.69 9.62 10.89
C LEU A 307 9.53 9.10 11.74
N ARG A 308 9.80 8.27 12.75
CA ARG A 308 8.77 7.57 13.53
C ARG A 308 7.81 8.51 14.26
N THR A 309 8.30 9.69 14.66
CA THR A 309 7.52 10.72 15.35
C THR A 309 6.77 11.68 14.40
N SER A 310 6.91 11.52 13.08
CA SER A 310 6.33 12.45 12.10
C SER A 310 4.81 12.37 12.00
N VAL A 311 4.18 13.53 11.84
CA VAL A 311 2.76 13.66 11.50
C VAL A 311 2.57 13.64 9.98
N TYR A 312 1.36 13.35 9.51
CA TYR A 312 1.05 13.29 8.09
C TYR A 312 0.75 14.69 7.54
N GLN A 313 1.62 15.19 6.66
CA GLN A 313 1.53 16.53 6.09
C GLN A 313 0.96 16.48 4.66
N GLN A 314 -0.38 16.52 4.55
CA GLN A 314 -1.09 16.38 3.27
C GLN A 314 -0.57 17.32 2.18
N GLY A 315 -0.26 16.78 1.01
CA GLY A 315 0.19 17.53 -0.17
C GLY A 315 1.54 18.23 -0.03
N ARG A 316 2.24 18.07 1.09
CA ARG A 316 3.53 18.71 1.36
C ARG A 316 4.67 17.75 1.14
N ARG A 317 5.77 18.30 0.62
CA ARG A 317 7.07 17.63 0.64
C ARG A 317 7.77 17.96 1.94
N SER A 318 8.24 16.93 2.66
CA SER A 318 8.78 17.06 4.00
C SER A 318 10.09 16.32 4.16
N THR A 319 11.02 16.86 4.93
CA THR A 319 12.29 16.20 5.29
C THR A 319 12.09 15.03 6.26
N GLN A 320 10.90 14.91 6.84
CA GLN A 320 10.49 13.80 7.70
C GLN A 320 10.24 12.50 6.92
N TRP A 321 10.04 12.60 5.61
CA TRP A 321 10.02 11.47 4.68
C TRP A 321 11.15 11.67 3.67
N ARG A 322 12.10 10.75 3.63
CA ARG A 322 13.25 10.80 2.72
C ARG A 322 13.21 9.61 1.80
N LYS A 323 13.60 9.78 0.56
CA LYS A 323 13.71 8.67 -0.39
C LYS A 323 15.15 8.52 -0.85
N HIS A 324 15.62 7.28 -0.84
CA HIS A 324 16.79 6.83 -1.56
C HIS A 324 16.33 6.12 -2.83
N LYS A 325 17.06 6.29 -3.93
CA LYS A 325 16.84 5.55 -5.17
C LYS A 325 18.08 4.73 -5.47
N ASN A 326 17.87 3.47 -5.84
CA ASN A 326 18.94 2.63 -6.34
C ASN A 326 19.26 3.08 -7.78
N TRP A 327 20.52 3.41 -7.99
CA TRP A 327 21.05 3.76 -9.30
C TRP A 327 22.05 2.70 -9.72
N ASN A 328 22.00 2.34 -10.99
CA ASN A 328 22.98 1.52 -11.68
C ASN A 328 23.86 2.42 -12.54
N ASP A 329 25.11 2.04 -12.73
CA ASP A 329 26.03 2.69 -13.64
C ASP A 329 26.40 1.69 -14.76
N ILE A 330 26.45 2.15 -16.01
CA ILE A 330 26.79 1.34 -17.18
C ILE A 330 27.70 2.11 -18.13
N GLU A 331 28.68 1.40 -18.69
CA GLU A 331 29.51 1.89 -19.77
C GLU A 331 28.77 1.68 -21.10
N VAL A 332 28.71 2.71 -21.94
CA VAL A 332 27.99 2.73 -23.21
C VAL A 332 28.81 3.39 -24.29
N VAL A 333 28.53 3.09 -25.56
CA VAL A 333 29.17 3.76 -26.70
C VAL A 333 28.22 4.79 -27.30
N ILE A 334 28.76 5.97 -27.62
CA ILE A 334 28.00 7.01 -28.33
C ILE A 334 27.91 6.64 -29.81
N GLY A 335 26.69 6.36 -30.30
CA GLY A 335 26.42 6.10 -31.72
C GLY A 335 25.82 7.30 -32.46
N GLY A 336 25.37 8.33 -31.74
CA GLY A 336 24.85 9.54 -32.35
C GLY A 336 24.40 10.57 -31.33
N TRP A 337 23.88 11.68 -31.82
CA TRP A 337 23.27 12.71 -30.97
C TRP A 337 22.11 13.40 -31.70
N ARG A 338 21.24 14.05 -30.93
CA ARG A 338 20.13 14.87 -31.44
C ARG A 338 20.27 16.31 -30.96
N PRO A 339 19.89 17.30 -31.78
CA PRO A 339 19.91 18.70 -31.37
C PRO A 339 18.92 18.97 -30.24
N GLY A 340 19.18 20.01 -29.46
CA GLY A 340 18.23 20.54 -28.47
C GLY A 340 17.02 21.20 -29.13
N ASN A 341 16.09 21.68 -28.31
CA ASN A 341 14.92 22.44 -28.77
C ASN A 341 15.06 23.92 -28.36
N GLY A 342 14.42 24.81 -29.13
CA GLY A 342 14.35 26.24 -28.83
C GLY A 342 15.73 26.90 -28.76
N ASN A 343 16.02 27.62 -27.67
CA ASN A 343 17.29 28.32 -27.45
C ASN A 343 18.52 27.39 -27.36
N ARG A 344 18.32 26.06 -27.38
CA ARG A 344 19.39 25.05 -27.39
C ARG A 344 19.46 24.28 -28.71
N ALA A 345 18.80 24.74 -29.76
CA ALA A 345 18.78 24.09 -31.08
C ALA A 345 20.17 23.83 -31.65
N ASP A 346 21.12 24.74 -31.40
CA ASP A 346 22.50 24.64 -31.89
C ASP A 346 23.41 23.78 -31.00
N THR A 347 22.86 23.10 -29.99
CA THR A 347 23.63 22.27 -29.05
C THR A 347 23.13 20.83 -29.04
N ILE A 348 23.94 19.93 -28.48
CA ILE A 348 23.50 18.55 -28.20
C ILE A 348 22.36 18.58 -27.18
N GLY A 349 21.18 18.12 -27.60
CA GLY A 349 20.03 17.92 -26.73
C GLY A 349 20.01 16.55 -26.06
N SER A 350 20.48 15.51 -26.76
CA SER A 350 20.65 14.18 -26.18
C SER A 350 21.64 13.33 -26.99
N LEU A 351 22.39 12.46 -26.31
CA LEU A 351 23.19 11.40 -26.93
C LEU A 351 22.33 10.16 -27.19
N LEU A 352 22.62 9.45 -28.27
CA LEU A 352 22.08 8.13 -28.60
C LEU A 352 23.13 7.07 -28.25
N LEU A 353 22.73 6.12 -27.41
CA LEU A 353 23.64 5.21 -26.73
C LEU A 353 23.43 3.78 -27.21
N GLY A 354 24.52 3.01 -27.27
CA GLY A 354 24.43 1.59 -27.54
C GLY A 354 25.52 0.77 -26.87
N LEU A 355 25.29 -0.55 -26.83
CA LEU A 355 26.28 -1.53 -26.41
C LEU A 355 26.89 -2.19 -27.65
N PRO A 356 28.21 -2.44 -27.68
CA PRO A 356 28.84 -3.16 -28.78
C PRO A 356 28.24 -4.54 -29.00
N GLU A 357 28.04 -4.87 -30.26
CA GLU A 357 27.67 -6.20 -30.76
C GLU A 357 28.59 -6.55 -31.93
N ALA A 358 28.53 -7.80 -32.41
CA ALA A 358 29.44 -8.28 -33.46
C ALA A 358 29.45 -7.43 -34.76
N THR A 359 28.34 -6.75 -35.08
CA THR A 359 28.17 -6.01 -36.35
C THR A 359 27.80 -4.53 -36.18
N GLY A 360 27.76 -4.00 -34.96
CA GLY A 360 27.36 -2.62 -34.70
C GLY A 360 27.03 -2.37 -33.23
N LEU A 361 26.11 -1.44 -32.97
CA LEU A 361 25.64 -1.14 -31.63
C LEU A 361 24.19 -1.60 -31.41
N ARG A 362 23.92 -2.36 -30.34
CA ARG A 362 22.56 -2.55 -29.83
C ARG A 362 22.09 -1.27 -29.15
N TYR A 363 20.95 -0.73 -29.55
CA TYR A 363 20.49 0.55 -29.03
C TYR A 363 19.93 0.39 -27.61
N VAL A 364 20.40 1.22 -26.68
CA VAL A 364 19.96 1.18 -25.28
C VAL A 364 19.26 2.46 -24.83
N GLY A 365 18.88 3.32 -25.79
CA GLY A 365 18.14 4.54 -25.51
C GLY A 365 18.97 5.82 -25.64
N ARG A 366 18.42 6.91 -25.09
CA ARG A 366 19.00 8.26 -25.18
C ARG A 366 19.20 8.88 -23.82
N VAL A 367 20.20 9.75 -23.69
CA VAL A 367 20.46 10.53 -22.47
C VAL A 367 20.55 12.02 -22.79
N GLY A 368 19.79 12.84 -22.07
CA GLY A 368 19.73 14.30 -22.26
C GLY A 368 19.94 15.11 -20.98
N THR A 369 20.26 14.45 -19.87
CA THR A 369 20.49 15.05 -18.54
C THR A 369 21.86 14.64 -18.02
N GLY A 370 22.34 15.33 -16.97
CA GLY A 370 23.66 15.06 -16.37
C GLY A 370 24.82 15.81 -17.03
N PHE A 371 24.53 16.72 -17.96
CA PHE A 371 25.53 17.56 -18.62
C PHE A 371 25.52 18.98 -18.07
N THR A 372 26.71 19.58 -18.01
CA THR A 372 26.89 21.03 -17.96
C THR A 372 26.96 21.60 -19.39
N ASP A 373 26.65 22.90 -19.57
CA ASP A 373 26.72 23.55 -20.88
C ASP A 373 28.16 23.56 -21.46
N ALA A 374 29.18 23.46 -20.61
CA ALA A 374 30.57 23.31 -21.04
C ALA A 374 30.85 21.88 -21.57
N GLN A 375 30.33 20.85 -20.90
CA GLN A 375 30.45 19.46 -21.35
C GLN A 375 29.73 19.24 -22.68
N LEU A 376 28.55 19.82 -22.89
CA LEU A 376 27.82 19.70 -24.16
C LEU A 376 28.61 20.31 -25.32
N ARG A 377 29.24 21.47 -25.12
CA ARG A 377 30.10 22.10 -26.13
C ARG A 377 31.33 21.25 -26.45
N ALA A 378 32.04 20.80 -25.43
CA ALA A 378 33.22 19.95 -25.62
C ALA A 378 32.87 18.62 -26.34
N LEU A 379 31.74 18.01 -25.98
CA LEU A 379 31.23 16.82 -26.67
C LEU A 379 30.87 17.10 -28.12
N ALA A 380 30.27 18.25 -28.44
CA ALA A 380 29.96 18.61 -29.82
C ALA A 380 31.24 18.71 -30.66
N ASP A 381 32.27 19.40 -30.14
CA ASP A 381 33.57 19.55 -30.81
C ASP A 381 34.27 18.20 -31.03
N GLU A 382 34.18 17.28 -30.07
CA GLU A 382 34.80 15.94 -30.15
C GLU A 382 34.03 15.00 -31.10
N LEU A 383 32.71 15.15 -31.19
CA LEU A 383 31.84 14.32 -32.04
C LEU A 383 31.77 14.79 -33.49
N GLU A 384 32.00 16.07 -33.77
CA GLU A 384 31.98 16.63 -35.12
C GLU A 384 32.92 15.91 -36.11
N PRO A 385 34.21 15.65 -35.80
CA PRO A 385 35.09 14.92 -36.71
C PRO A 385 34.73 13.43 -36.85
N LEU A 386 33.86 12.90 -35.99
CA LEU A 386 33.43 11.50 -36.00
C LEU A 386 32.14 11.28 -36.79
N ARG A 387 31.56 12.32 -37.42
CA ARG A 387 30.29 12.19 -38.13
C ARG A 387 30.34 11.18 -39.27
N ILE A 388 29.34 10.32 -39.32
CA ILE A 388 29.14 9.32 -40.37
C ILE A 388 27.75 9.46 -40.99
N ARG A 389 27.57 8.92 -42.19
CA ARG A 389 26.28 8.95 -42.89
C ARG A 389 25.35 7.81 -42.48
N MET A 390 25.91 6.65 -42.13
CA MET A 390 25.14 5.46 -41.81
C MET A 390 24.89 5.35 -40.30
N CYS A 391 23.71 4.86 -39.94
CA CYS A 391 23.38 4.55 -38.56
C CYS A 391 24.29 3.42 -38.04
N PRO A 392 24.95 3.57 -36.88
CA PRO A 392 25.78 2.51 -36.30
C PRO A 392 24.97 1.51 -35.49
N PHE A 393 23.69 1.77 -35.25
CA PHE A 393 22.82 0.87 -34.50
C PHE A 393 22.26 -0.26 -35.37
N ILE A 394 22.24 -1.48 -34.83
CA ILE A 394 21.71 -2.67 -35.51
C ILE A 394 20.18 -2.71 -35.44
N ASP A 395 19.59 -2.15 -34.38
CA ASP A 395 18.15 -2.13 -34.18
C ASP A 395 17.48 -1.03 -35.01
N ALA A 396 16.24 -1.28 -35.44
CA ALA A 396 15.43 -0.25 -36.07
C ALA A 396 15.06 0.83 -35.05
N LEU A 397 15.59 2.04 -35.23
CA LEU A 397 15.23 3.19 -34.40
C LEU A 397 13.89 3.78 -34.84
N ASP A 398 13.10 4.25 -33.86
CA ASP A 398 11.87 5.00 -34.12
C ASP A 398 12.13 6.16 -35.08
N ARG A 399 11.28 6.31 -36.11
CA ARG A 399 11.44 7.33 -37.16
C ARG A 399 11.70 8.74 -36.63
N PRO A 400 11.02 9.25 -35.58
CA PRO A 400 11.30 10.58 -35.04
C PRO A 400 12.69 10.72 -34.40
N VAL A 401 13.26 9.63 -33.87
CA VAL A 401 14.62 9.60 -33.34
C VAL A 401 15.61 9.61 -34.48
N ALA A 402 15.42 8.71 -35.45
CA ALA A 402 16.33 8.55 -36.59
C ALA A 402 16.35 9.79 -37.51
N SER A 403 15.21 10.45 -37.74
CA SER A 403 15.10 11.56 -38.70
C SER A 403 15.83 12.84 -38.30
N THR A 404 16.17 13.00 -37.03
CA THR A 404 16.82 14.19 -36.47
C THR A 404 18.17 13.89 -35.83
N ALA A 405 18.65 12.66 -35.98
CA ALA A 405 19.91 12.22 -35.43
C ALA A 405 21.09 12.59 -36.33
N THR A 406 22.19 13.00 -35.71
CA THR A 406 23.51 13.01 -36.32
C THR A 406 24.25 11.76 -35.85
N TRP A 407 24.61 10.91 -36.80
CA TRP A 407 25.34 9.67 -36.52
C TRP A 407 26.83 9.94 -36.38
N VAL A 408 27.47 9.20 -35.48
CA VAL A 408 28.91 9.28 -35.25
C VAL A 408 29.53 7.89 -35.27
N LEU A 409 30.80 7.84 -35.62
CA LEU A 409 31.59 6.63 -35.54
C LEU A 409 31.66 6.18 -34.06
N PRO A 410 31.31 4.92 -33.74
CA PRO A 410 31.18 4.45 -32.37
C PRO A 410 32.57 4.26 -31.76
N LYS A 411 33.20 5.35 -31.32
CA LYS A 411 34.56 5.40 -30.77
C LYS A 411 34.62 5.89 -29.33
N LEU A 412 33.63 6.65 -28.89
CA LEU A 412 33.65 7.27 -27.56
C LEU A 412 32.83 6.42 -26.59
N VAL A 413 33.49 5.94 -25.55
CA VAL A 413 32.86 5.27 -24.42
C VAL A 413 32.47 6.32 -23.38
N GLY A 414 31.26 6.20 -22.87
CA GLY A 414 30.70 7.02 -21.82
C GLY A 414 30.21 6.18 -20.66
N GLU A 415 30.08 6.82 -19.51
CA GLU A 415 29.41 6.23 -18.36
C GLU A 415 28.06 6.92 -18.15
N VAL A 416 27.03 6.10 -17.95
CA VAL A 416 25.66 6.54 -17.74
C VAL A 416 25.12 5.92 -16.48
N ARG A 417 24.57 6.78 -15.63
CA ARG A 417 23.78 6.37 -14.48
C ARG A 417 22.34 6.20 -14.90
N PHE A 418 21.68 5.12 -14.49
CA PHE A 418 20.27 4.85 -14.81
C PHE A 418 19.60 4.11 -13.65
N MET A 419 18.27 4.05 -13.62
CA MET A 419 17.57 3.35 -12.55
C MET A 419 17.46 1.85 -12.86
N ASP A 420 16.88 1.50 -14.00
CA ASP A 420 16.71 0.10 -14.42
C ASP A 420 16.55 0.00 -15.94
N TRP A 421 16.50 -1.22 -16.47
CA TRP A 421 16.19 -1.52 -17.86
C TRP A 421 14.68 -1.56 -18.10
N THR A 422 14.21 -1.06 -19.25
CA THR A 422 12.84 -1.30 -19.72
C THR A 422 12.70 -2.72 -20.27
N SER A 423 11.47 -3.24 -20.40
CA SER A 423 11.23 -4.56 -21.04
C SER A 423 11.71 -4.60 -22.50
N THR A 424 11.81 -3.43 -23.15
CA THR A 424 12.37 -3.27 -24.50
C THR A 424 13.90 -3.13 -24.54
N GLY A 425 14.60 -3.25 -23.40
CA GLY A 425 16.06 -3.19 -23.34
C GLY A 425 16.66 -1.77 -23.38
N HIS A 426 15.91 -0.73 -23.01
CA HIS A 426 16.42 0.65 -22.93
C HIS A 426 16.69 1.08 -21.49
N LEU A 427 17.62 2.03 -21.31
CA LEU A 427 17.93 2.62 -20.01
C LEU A 427 16.79 3.53 -19.54
N ARG A 428 16.34 3.34 -18.29
CA ARG A 428 15.29 4.14 -17.67
C ARG A 428 15.87 5.23 -16.77
N HIS A 429 15.39 6.46 -16.97
CA HIS A 429 15.92 7.68 -16.32
C HIS A 429 17.46 7.82 -16.42
N PRO A 430 18.06 7.67 -17.61
CA PRO A 430 19.50 7.80 -17.75
C PRO A 430 19.97 9.24 -17.49
N SER A 431 21.14 9.38 -16.88
CA SER A 431 21.86 10.63 -16.65
C SER A 431 23.33 10.41 -16.97
N TRP A 432 23.90 11.31 -17.77
CA TRP A 432 25.29 11.23 -18.17
C TRP A 432 26.23 11.45 -16.97
N ARG A 433 27.32 10.67 -16.91
CA ARG A 433 28.37 10.80 -15.87
C ARG A 433 29.68 11.33 -16.44
N GLY A 434 30.01 10.97 -17.68
CA GLY A 434 31.23 11.45 -18.33
C GLY A 434 31.72 10.53 -19.45
N ILE A 435 32.73 10.98 -20.18
CA ILE A 435 33.49 10.14 -21.12
C ILE A 435 34.49 9.30 -20.34
N ARG A 436 34.59 8.01 -20.67
CA ARG A 436 35.63 7.09 -20.17
C ARG A 436 36.78 7.03 -21.17
N ARG A 437 37.73 7.95 -21.00
CA ARG A 437 38.90 8.10 -21.89
C ARG A 437 39.90 6.96 -21.78
N ASP A 438 39.78 6.17 -20.72
CA ASP A 438 40.56 4.96 -20.45
C ASP A 438 40.02 3.71 -21.17
N LYS A 439 38.87 3.81 -21.84
CA LYS A 439 38.15 2.70 -22.46
C LYS A 439 37.97 2.89 -23.96
N LEU A 440 38.05 1.79 -24.68
CA LEU A 440 37.67 1.67 -26.07
C LEU A 440 36.36 0.87 -26.19
N PRO A 441 35.60 1.05 -27.28
CA PRO A 441 34.38 0.28 -27.51
C PRO A 441 34.57 -1.23 -27.46
N GLY A 442 35.76 -1.75 -27.82
CA GLY A 442 36.04 -3.19 -27.75
C GLY A 442 36.31 -3.73 -26.34
N ASP A 443 36.39 -2.86 -25.33
CA ASP A 443 36.54 -3.23 -23.92
C ASP A 443 35.18 -3.47 -23.22
N LEU A 444 34.08 -3.16 -23.91
CA LEU A 444 32.68 -3.38 -23.53
C LEU A 444 32.16 -4.59 -24.29
#